data_AF-A0A961Y1E0-F1
#
_entry.id   AF-A0A961Y1E0-F1
#
_cell.length_a   1.000
_cell.length_b   1.000
_cell.length_c   1.000
_cell.angle_alpha   90.00
_cell.angle_beta   90.00
_cell.angle_gamma   90.00
#
_symmetry.space_group_name_H-M   'P 1'
#
loop_
_entity.id
_entity.type
_entity.pdbx_description
1 polymer ?
#
loop_
_entity_poly.entity_id
_entity_poly.type
_entity_poly.pdbx_seq_one_letter_code
_entity_poly.pdbx_strand_id
1 'polypeptide(L)'
;MSVTKTEFDARPMPSIASVRAIGDGLCIEATWASGGRAGRTEIVDLSPLINQFKFYAPLRKSEVFSTVQIADDGEILEWEGGKFDMPATHVEDLAQEQMTGSEFGDFLERNQLTRSAAAAVLGRSLRRIQDYVASKDDPIPRIVALACKGLEARNLPSTLATMQTDYNVRIDMNHGSISGNYLIVTSSMQALKSEQ
;
A
#
# COMPACT_ATOMS: atom_id res chain seq x y z
N MET A 1 -8.99 -29.12 17.70
CA MET A 1 -8.40 -28.58 16.46
C MET A 1 -9.23 -27.36 16.07
N SER A 2 -8.78 -26.16 16.41
CA SER A 2 -9.50 -24.93 16.06
C SER A 2 -8.76 -24.28 14.91
N VAL A 3 -9.45 -24.18 13.77
CA VAL A 3 -8.95 -23.58 12.54
C VAL A 3 -8.80 -22.07 12.78
N THR A 4 -7.58 -21.56 12.69
CA THR A 4 -7.31 -20.12 12.62
C THR A 4 -8.06 -19.55 11.42
N LYS A 5 -9.12 -18.79 11.67
CA LYS A 5 -9.76 -17.95 10.65
C LYS A 5 -8.79 -16.81 10.37
N THR A 6 -7.99 -16.94 9.32
CA THR A 6 -7.29 -15.81 8.72
C THR A 6 -8.35 -14.75 8.46
N GLU A 7 -8.31 -13.65 9.20
CA GLU A 7 -9.14 -12.49 8.92
C GLU A 7 -8.68 -11.96 7.56
N PHE A 8 -9.45 -12.26 6.52
CA PHE A 8 -9.20 -11.79 5.18
C PHE A 8 -9.30 -10.26 5.23
N ASP A 9 -8.17 -9.57 5.10
CA ASP A 9 -8.15 -8.13 4.87
C ASP A 9 -8.87 -7.89 3.52
N ALA A 10 -10.18 -7.64 3.60
CA ALA A 10 -11.05 -7.46 2.46
C ALA A 10 -10.83 -6.07 1.86
N ARG A 11 -9.59 -5.77 1.46
CA ARG A 11 -9.34 -4.62 0.61
C ARG A 11 -10.20 -4.82 -0.64
N PRO A 12 -11.08 -3.85 -0.96
CA PRO A 12 -11.88 -3.94 -2.17
C PRO A 12 -10.94 -4.12 -3.35
N MET A 13 -11.30 -4.98 -4.30
CA MET A 13 -10.47 -5.23 -5.47
C MET A 13 -10.29 -3.91 -6.22
N PRO A 14 -9.06 -3.51 -6.56
CA PRO A 14 -8.83 -2.27 -7.28
C PRO A 14 -9.34 -2.39 -8.72
N SER A 15 -10.00 -1.34 -9.21
CA SER A 15 -10.40 -1.21 -10.59
C SER A 15 -10.12 0.20 -11.11
N ILE A 16 -9.86 0.31 -12.41
CA ILE A 16 -9.45 1.55 -13.07
C ILE A 16 -10.62 2.06 -13.93
N ALA A 17 -11.05 3.29 -13.69
CA ALA A 17 -12.12 3.96 -14.42
C ALA A 17 -11.68 4.53 -15.76
N SER A 18 -10.43 5.01 -15.84
CA SER A 18 -9.85 5.57 -17.06
C SER A 18 -8.34 5.37 -17.06
N VAL A 19 -7.78 5.09 -18.23
CA VAL A 19 -6.34 4.96 -18.44
C VAL A 19 -5.92 5.70 -19.70
N ARG A 20 -4.74 6.33 -19.66
CA ARG A 20 -4.03 6.80 -20.86
C ARG A 20 -2.54 6.66 -20.70
N ALA A 21 -1.84 6.29 -21.78
CA ALA A 21 -0.37 6.35 -21.81
C ALA A 21 0.10 7.82 -21.80
N ILE A 22 1.21 8.09 -21.11
CA ILE A 22 1.77 9.43 -20.95
C ILE A 22 3.20 9.49 -21.50
N GLY A 23 3.39 10.37 -22.50
CA GLY A 23 4.68 10.58 -23.15
C GLY A 23 5.21 9.33 -23.86
N ASP A 24 6.53 9.27 -24.05
CA ASP A 24 7.22 8.15 -24.70
C ASP A 24 7.75 7.11 -23.68
N GLY A 25 7.41 7.29 -22.40
CA GLY A 25 7.81 6.39 -21.32
C GLY A 25 6.84 5.23 -21.13
N LEU A 26 7.12 4.40 -20.12
CA LEU A 26 6.24 3.30 -19.70
C LEU A 26 5.28 3.76 -18.59
N CYS A 27 4.81 4.99 -18.69
CA CYS A 27 3.95 5.62 -17.69
C CYS A 27 2.51 5.71 -18.19
N ILE A 28 1.56 5.46 -17.30
CA ILE A 28 0.14 5.71 -17.54
C ILE A 28 -0.38 6.75 -16.56
N GLU A 29 -1.37 7.53 -16.96
CA GLU A 29 -2.26 8.21 -16.01
C GLU A 29 -3.48 7.31 -15.80
N ALA A 30 -3.72 6.92 -14.55
CA ALA A 30 -4.82 6.06 -14.15
C ALA A 30 -5.74 6.80 -13.17
N THR A 31 -7.04 6.69 -13.40
CA THR A 31 -8.07 7.09 -12.42
C THR A 31 -8.69 5.85 -11.82
N TRP A 32 -8.66 5.73 -10.50
CA TRP A 32 -9.14 4.55 -9.77
C TRP A 32 -10.63 4.63 -9.47
N ALA A 33 -11.38 3.60 -9.84
CA ALA A 33 -12.80 3.46 -9.51
C ALA A 33 -13.01 2.83 -8.12
N SER A 34 -12.30 1.75 -7.82
CA SER A 34 -12.34 1.04 -6.53
C SER A 34 -10.92 0.73 -6.01
N GLY A 35 -10.84 0.10 -4.85
CA GLY A 35 -9.58 -0.26 -4.21
C GLY A 35 -9.10 0.74 -3.16
N GLY A 36 -7.86 0.56 -2.70
CA GLY A 36 -7.24 1.44 -1.70
C GLY A 36 -6.96 2.84 -2.24
N ARG A 37 -7.07 3.04 -3.56
CA ARG A 37 -6.80 4.31 -4.25
C ARG A 37 -8.04 4.93 -4.90
N ALA A 38 -9.24 4.41 -4.64
CA ALA A 38 -10.49 4.86 -5.25
C ALA A 38 -10.64 6.40 -5.23
N GLY A 39 -11.03 6.97 -6.38
CA GLY A 39 -11.23 8.41 -6.58
C GLY A 39 -9.96 9.23 -6.85
N ARG A 40 -8.77 8.60 -6.84
CA ARG A 40 -7.51 9.26 -7.20
C ARG A 40 -7.23 9.16 -8.69
N THR A 41 -6.60 10.20 -9.23
CA THR A 41 -5.94 10.19 -10.55
C THR A 41 -4.46 10.42 -10.35
N GLU A 42 -3.62 9.57 -10.92
CA GLU A 42 -2.18 9.64 -10.74
C GLU A 42 -1.40 9.01 -11.90
N ILE A 43 -0.14 9.41 -12.02
CA ILE A 43 0.79 8.84 -13.00
C ILE A 43 1.48 7.63 -12.35
N VAL A 44 1.41 6.47 -13.01
CA VAL A 44 2.02 5.21 -12.57
C VAL A 44 3.07 4.78 -13.58
N ASP A 45 4.30 4.55 -13.12
CA ASP A 45 5.40 3.99 -13.90
C ASP A 45 5.33 2.46 -13.90
N LEU A 46 4.99 1.89 -15.06
CA LEU A 46 4.90 0.44 -15.28
C LEU A 46 6.26 -0.19 -15.63
N SER A 47 7.32 0.61 -15.77
CA SER A 47 8.64 0.14 -16.15
C SER A 47 9.20 -0.98 -15.25
N PRO A 48 8.99 -1.00 -13.91
CA PRO A 48 9.53 -2.08 -13.08
C PRO A 48 9.00 -3.45 -13.49
N LEU A 49 7.69 -3.56 -13.76
CA LEU A 49 7.04 -4.82 -14.11
C LEU A 49 7.32 -5.21 -15.57
N ILE A 50 7.24 -4.26 -16.49
CA ILE A 50 7.51 -4.48 -17.92
C ILE A 50 8.97 -4.89 -18.17
N ASN A 51 9.91 -4.36 -17.38
CA ASN A 51 11.32 -4.71 -17.50
C ASN A 51 11.68 -6.01 -16.77
N GLN A 52 10.89 -6.43 -15.78
CA GLN A 52 11.10 -7.69 -15.08
C GLN A 52 10.76 -8.91 -15.94
N PHE A 53 9.65 -8.88 -16.68
CA PHE A 53 9.15 -10.05 -17.42
C PHE A 53 9.38 -9.94 -18.93
N LYS A 54 9.99 -10.97 -19.51
CA LYS A 54 10.22 -11.05 -20.98
C LYS A 54 8.91 -11.06 -21.78
N PHE A 55 7.81 -11.52 -21.18
CA PHE A 55 6.48 -11.51 -21.79
C PHE A 55 6.07 -10.10 -22.24
N TYR A 56 6.35 -9.08 -21.43
CA TYR A 56 6.05 -7.68 -21.73
C TYR A 56 7.09 -6.98 -22.61
N ALA A 57 8.10 -7.68 -23.13
CA ALA A 57 9.13 -7.06 -23.96
C ALA A 57 8.59 -6.24 -25.15
N PRO A 58 7.49 -6.65 -25.83
CA PRO A 58 6.89 -5.85 -26.90
C PRO A 58 6.32 -4.51 -26.43
N LEU A 59 5.88 -4.39 -25.17
CA LEU A 59 5.35 -3.16 -24.59
C LEU A 59 6.41 -2.06 -24.43
N ARG A 60 7.70 -2.35 -24.62
CA ARG A 60 8.76 -1.32 -24.59
C ARG A 60 8.74 -0.39 -25.80
N LYS A 61 7.94 -0.73 -26.81
CA LYS A 61 7.73 0.10 -27.99
C LYS A 61 6.56 1.05 -27.73
N SER A 62 6.78 2.35 -27.89
CA SER A 62 5.76 3.39 -27.60
C SER A 62 4.48 3.16 -28.40
N GLU A 63 4.59 2.71 -29.65
CA GLU A 63 3.45 2.40 -30.52
C GLU A 63 2.60 1.23 -30.00
N VAL A 64 3.18 0.27 -29.29
CA VAL A 64 2.44 -0.84 -28.66
C VAL A 64 1.89 -0.38 -27.32
N PHE A 65 2.69 0.29 -26.50
CA PHE A 65 2.32 0.72 -25.15
C PHE A 65 1.15 1.72 -25.15
N SER A 66 1.11 2.60 -26.15
CA SER A 66 0.03 3.59 -26.31
C SER A 66 -1.32 2.98 -26.65
N THR A 67 -1.38 1.68 -26.99
CA THR A 67 -2.65 0.96 -27.22
C THR A 67 -3.37 0.53 -25.94
N VAL A 68 -2.87 0.94 -24.76
CA VAL A 68 -3.45 0.57 -23.45
C VAL A 68 -4.95 0.84 -23.40
N GLN A 69 -5.70 -0.17 -22.98
CA GLN A 69 -7.14 -0.10 -22.75
C GLN A 69 -7.50 -0.79 -21.44
N ILE A 70 -8.69 -0.48 -20.94
CA ILE A 70 -9.27 -1.16 -19.79
C ILE A 70 -10.12 -2.34 -20.29
N ALA A 71 -9.95 -3.50 -19.67
CA ALA A 71 -10.79 -4.67 -19.83
C ALA A 71 -11.38 -5.10 -18.48
N ASP A 72 -12.33 -6.05 -18.52
CA ASP A 72 -12.95 -6.68 -17.35
C ASP A 72 -13.38 -5.65 -16.27
N ASP A 73 -14.18 -4.67 -16.67
CA ASP A 73 -14.76 -3.64 -15.78
C ASP A 73 -13.72 -2.86 -14.94
N GLY A 74 -12.52 -2.64 -15.49
CA GLY A 74 -11.46 -1.91 -14.80
C GLY A 74 -10.46 -2.79 -14.07
N GLU A 75 -10.67 -4.10 -14.02
CA GLU A 75 -9.81 -5.03 -13.28
C GLU A 75 -8.53 -5.37 -14.03
N ILE A 76 -8.49 -5.14 -15.35
CA ILE A 76 -7.36 -5.47 -16.21
C ILE A 76 -7.02 -4.29 -17.12
N LEU A 77 -5.73 -4.01 -17.26
CA LEU A 77 -5.19 -3.25 -18.39
C LEU A 77 -4.76 -4.21 -19.48
N GLU A 78 -5.15 -3.93 -20.72
CA GLU A 78 -4.77 -4.72 -21.87
C GLU A 78 -4.12 -3.89 -22.98
N TRP A 79 -3.30 -4.56 -23.79
CA TRP A 79 -2.67 -4.01 -24.99
C TRP A 79 -2.88 -4.96 -26.16
N GLU A 80 -2.92 -4.39 -27.38
CA GLU A 80 -3.04 -5.16 -28.63
C GLU A 80 -4.25 -6.11 -28.64
N GLY A 81 -5.39 -5.67 -28.09
CA GLY A 81 -6.64 -6.45 -28.05
C GLY A 81 -6.54 -7.72 -27.20
N GLY A 82 -6.01 -7.60 -25.98
CA GLY A 82 -5.91 -8.70 -25.02
C GLY A 82 -4.68 -9.61 -25.19
N LYS A 83 -3.74 -9.28 -26.08
CA LYS A 83 -2.51 -10.09 -26.26
C LYS A 83 -1.57 -9.99 -25.06
N PHE A 84 -1.57 -8.84 -24.40
CA PHE A 84 -0.87 -8.61 -23.15
C PHE A 84 -1.84 -8.00 -22.17
N ASP A 85 -1.88 -8.55 -20.97
CA ASP A 85 -2.73 -8.12 -19.88
C ASP A 85 -1.92 -7.84 -18.62
N MET A 86 -2.40 -6.92 -17.80
CA MET A 86 -1.84 -6.59 -16.50
C MET A 86 -2.98 -6.33 -15.52
N PRO A 87 -3.11 -7.13 -14.46
CA PRO A 87 -4.12 -6.91 -13.44
C PRO A 87 -3.98 -5.53 -12.79
N ALA A 88 -5.09 -4.87 -12.50
CA ALA A 88 -5.14 -3.58 -11.81
C ALA A 88 -4.50 -3.65 -10.41
N THR A 89 -4.46 -4.83 -9.78
CA THR A 89 -3.73 -5.07 -8.52
C THR A 89 -2.24 -4.80 -8.66
N HIS A 90 -1.58 -5.28 -9.74
CA HIS A 90 -0.16 -4.99 -9.97
C HIS A 90 0.09 -3.51 -10.26
N VAL A 91 -0.85 -2.85 -10.96
CA VAL A 91 -0.78 -1.41 -11.19
C VAL A 91 -0.92 -0.65 -9.87
N GLU A 92 -1.82 -1.12 -8.99
CA GLU A 92 -2.03 -0.50 -7.67
C GLU A 92 -0.79 -0.66 -6.80
N ASP A 93 -0.16 -1.84 -6.83
CA ASP A 93 1.09 -2.10 -6.12
C ASP A 93 2.19 -1.13 -6.59
N LEU A 94 2.39 -0.95 -7.90
CA LEU A 94 3.36 0.02 -8.41
C LEU A 94 3.03 1.47 -8.02
N ALA A 95 1.75 1.85 -8.09
CA ALA A 95 1.28 3.16 -7.63
C ALA A 95 1.52 3.35 -6.12
N GLN A 96 1.42 2.28 -5.34
CA GLN A 96 1.76 2.28 -3.92
C GLN A 96 3.25 2.37 -3.67
N GLU A 97 4.13 2.07 -4.62
CA GLU A 97 5.58 2.19 -4.45
C GLU A 97 6.14 3.55 -4.88
N GLN A 98 5.28 4.42 -5.40
CA GLN A 98 5.61 5.77 -5.80
C GLN A 98 5.35 6.79 -4.68
N MET A 99 6.05 7.92 -4.79
CA MET A 99 5.91 9.06 -3.89
C MET A 99 6.35 10.33 -4.63
N THR A 100 5.60 11.42 -4.50
CA THR A 100 6.01 12.76 -4.96
C THR A 100 6.80 13.49 -3.88
N GLY A 101 7.49 14.58 -4.23
CA GLY A 101 8.14 15.44 -3.25
C GLY A 101 7.17 16.01 -2.20
N SER A 102 5.93 16.31 -2.60
CA SER A 102 4.88 16.73 -1.68
C SER A 102 4.51 15.61 -0.70
N GLU A 103 4.24 14.40 -1.20
CA GLU A 103 3.92 13.24 -0.37
C GLU A 103 5.09 12.86 0.57
N PHE A 104 6.33 13.09 0.12
CA PHE A 104 7.53 12.93 0.95
C PHE A 104 7.60 13.98 2.06
N GLY A 105 7.26 15.23 1.78
CA GLY A 105 7.09 16.28 2.80
C GLY A 105 6.07 15.87 3.86
N ASP A 106 4.89 15.42 3.44
CA ASP A 106 3.84 14.96 4.34
C ASP A 106 4.29 13.76 5.18
N PHE A 107 5.06 12.83 4.59
CA PHE A 107 5.67 11.71 5.31
C PHE A 107 6.59 12.20 6.45
N LEU A 108 7.42 13.22 6.21
CA LEU A 108 8.30 13.77 7.24
C LEU A 108 7.49 14.38 8.39
N GLU A 109 6.43 15.12 8.07
CA GLU A 109 5.55 15.74 9.06
C GLU A 109 4.83 14.69 9.90
N ARG A 110 4.19 13.70 9.27
CA ARG A 110 3.48 12.61 9.95
C ARG A 110 4.38 11.80 10.88
N ASN A 111 5.64 11.61 10.50
CA ASN A 111 6.62 10.84 11.28
C ASN A 111 7.48 11.73 12.20
N GLN A 112 7.20 13.04 12.30
CA GLN A 112 7.93 14.01 13.13
C GLN A 112 9.44 14.02 12.83
N LEU A 113 9.82 13.80 11.57
CA LEU A 113 11.21 13.75 11.13
C LEU A 113 11.69 15.12 10.67
N THR A 114 12.74 15.62 11.31
CA THR A 114 13.51 16.73 10.74
C THR A 114 14.24 16.26 9.48
N ARG A 115 14.59 17.19 8.58
CA ARG A 115 15.34 16.85 7.35
C ARG A 115 16.68 16.14 7.64
N SER A 116 17.33 16.49 8.75
CA SER A 116 18.57 15.83 9.19
C SER A 116 18.31 14.43 9.76
N ALA A 117 17.25 14.24 10.52
CA ALA A 117 16.84 12.91 10.99
C ALA A 117 16.47 11.99 9.82
N ALA A 118 15.70 12.50 8.86
CA ALA A 118 15.35 11.77 7.64
C ALA A 118 16.57 11.35 6.83
N ALA A 119 17.56 12.24 6.68
CA ALA A 119 18.83 11.94 6.02
C ALA A 119 19.55 10.77 6.69
N ALA A 120 19.61 10.77 8.03
CA ALA A 120 20.23 9.69 8.80
C ALA A 120 19.47 8.35 8.65
N VAL A 121 18.14 8.37 8.79
CA VAL A 121 17.30 7.16 8.72
C VAL A 121 17.29 6.54 7.32
N LEU A 122 17.21 7.37 6.27
CA LEU A 122 17.13 6.92 4.88
C LEU A 122 18.52 6.68 4.24
N GLY A 123 19.61 6.95 4.96
CA GLY A 123 20.98 6.81 4.45
C GLY A 123 21.27 7.72 3.25
N ARG A 124 20.78 8.96 3.28
CA ARG A 124 20.95 9.97 2.21
C ARG A 124 21.62 11.23 2.75
N SER A 125 22.19 12.04 1.87
CA SER A 125 22.73 13.34 2.29
C SER A 125 21.60 14.32 2.62
N LEU A 126 21.85 15.23 3.57
CA LEU A 126 20.89 16.29 3.92
C LEU A 126 20.47 17.11 2.70
N ARG A 127 21.44 17.45 1.82
CA ARG A 127 21.17 18.14 0.57
C ARG A 127 20.13 17.38 -0.27
N ARG A 128 20.29 16.06 -0.42
CA ARG A 128 19.37 15.27 -1.23
C ARG A 128 17.95 15.26 -0.65
N ILE A 129 17.82 15.18 0.68
CA ILE A 129 16.51 15.30 1.36
C ILE A 129 15.89 16.68 1.14
N GLN A 130 16.69 17.75 1.18
CA GLN A 130 16.21 19.11 0.89
C GLN A 130 15.74 19.25 -0.56
N ASP A 131 16.49 18.70 -1.51
CA ASP A 131 16.14 18.71 -2.93
C ASP A 131 14.78 18.01 -3.16
N TYR A 132 14.55 16.84 -2.54
CA TYR A 132 13.27 16.13 -2.61
C TYR A 132 12.07 16.95 -2.10
N VAL A 133 12.23 17.67 -0.99
CA VAL A 133 11.15 18.49 -0.41
C VAL A 133 10.93 19.77 -1.23
N ALA A 134 11.97 20.29 -1.88
CA ALA A 134 11.87 21.48 -2.72
C ALA A 134 11.12 21.19 -4.03
N SER A 135 11.37 20.03 -4.63
CA SER A 135 10.73 19.56 -5.86
C SER A 135 9.42 18.83 -5.59
N LYS A 136 8.36 19.58 -5.28
CA LYS A 136 7.07 18.99 -4.83
C LYS A 136 6.43 18.01 -5.82
N ASP A 137 6.45 18.33 -7.10
CA ASP A 137 5.78 17.53 -8.14
C ASP A 137 6.71 16.47 -8.75
N ASP A 138 8.01 16.51 -8.44
CA ASP A 138 8.95 15.55 -9.00
C ASP A 138 8.78 14.18 -8.32
N PRO A 139 8.93 13.07 -9.08
CA PRO A 139 8.90 11.74 -8.52
C PRO A 139 10.12 11.49 -7.63
N ILE A 140 9.87 10.96 -6.44
CA ILE A 140 10.92 10.46 -5.54
C ILE A 140 11.40 9.10 -6.06
N PRO A 141 12.73 8.81 -6.03
CA PRO A 141 13.22 7.51 -6.45
C PRO A 141 12.51 6.38 -5.71
N ARG A 142 12.01 5.38 -6.45
CA ARG A 142 11.22 4.25 -5.92
C ARG A 142 11.81 3.62 -4.66
N ILE A 143 13.13 3.42 -4.61
CA ILE A 143 13.78 2.82 -3.44
C ILE A 143 13.65 3.68 -2.17
N VAL A 144 13.60 5.00 -2.30
CA VAL A 144 13.38 5.94 -1.18
C VAL A 144 11.91 5.90 -0.77
N ALA A 145 10.98 5.92 -1.72
CA ALA A 145 9.55 5.79 -1.45
C ALA A 145 9.23 4.47 -0.70
N LEU A 146 9.79 3.35 -1.16
CA LEU A 146 9.72 2.05 -0.49
C LEU A 146 10.31 2.09 0.92
N ALA A 147 11.46 2.74 1.12
CA ALA A 147 12.06 2.87 2.44
C ALA A 147 11.17 3.67 3.41
N CYS A 148 10.54 4.74 2.94
CA CYS A 148 9.57 5.52 3.73
C CYS A 148 8.38 4.65 4.17
N LYS A 149 7.81 3.88 3.24
CA LYS A 149 6.68 2.98 3.53
C LYS A 149 7.08 1.87 4.49
N GLY A 150 8.27 1.30 4.32
CA GLY A 150 8.84 0.33 5.24
C GLY A 150 9.04 0.90 6.66
N LEU A 151 9.37 2.19 6.78
CA LEU A 151 9.47 2.86 8.08
C LEU A 151 8.09 3.02 8.73
N GLU A 152 7.09 3.50 7.98
CA GLU A 152 5.71 3.63 8.48
C GLU A 152 5.15 2.27 8.92
N ALA A 153 5.36 1.21 8.13
CA ALA A 153 4.92 -0.14 8.46
C ALA A 153 5.53 -0.69 9.75
N ARG A 154 6.78 -0.31 10.07
CA ARG A 154 7.44 -0.66 11.34
C ARG A 154 6.92 0.14 12.54
N ASN A 155 6.47 1.37 12.30
CA ASN A 155 5.97 2.28 13.34
C ASN A 155 4.49 2.06 13.68
N LEU A 156 3.76 1.29 12.86
CA LEU A 156 2.40 0.88 13.20
C LEU A 156 2.43 0.13 14.54
N PRO A 157 1.58 0.52 15.52
CA PRO A 157 1.46 -0.24 16.75
C PRO A 157 1.16 -1.67 16.34
N SER A 158 1.92 -2.60 16.88
CA SER A 158 1.71 -4.02 16.64
C SER A 158 0.38 -4.40 17.28
N THR A 159 -0.75 -4.11 16.64
CA THR A 159 -2.08 -4.57 17.07
C THR A 159 -2.10 -6.10 17.13
N LEU A 160 -1.19 -6.75 16.39
CA LEU A 160 -0.88 -8.18 16.48
C LEU A 160 -0.08 -8.58 17.74
N ALA A 161 0.70 -7.68 18.36
CA ALA A 161 1.43 -7.98 19.60
C ALA A 161 0.56 -7.79 20.86
N THR A 162 -0.41 -6.87 20.85
CA THR A 162 -1.33 -6.68 21.98
C THR A 162 -2.22 -7.91 22.19
N MET A 163 -2.64 -8.59 21.12
CA MET A 163 -3.39 -9.84 21.23
C MET A 163 -2.60 -11.01 21.85
N GLN A 164 -1.27 -10.94 21.92
CA GLN A 164 -0.45 -12.07 22.39
C GLN A 164 -0.19 -12.06 23.91
N THR A 165 -0.45 -10.94 24.59
CA THR A 165 -0.13 -10.80 26.03
C THR A 165 -1.26 -11.32 26.93
N ASP A 166 -2.50 -11.32 26.45
CA ASP A 166 -3.69 -11.75 27.21
C ASP A 166 -3.94 -13.28 27.16
N TYR A 167 -3.17 -14.05 26.37
CA TYR A 167 -3.28 -15.51 26.28
C TYR A 167 -2.43 -16.30 27.29
N ASN A 168 -1.77 -15.63 28.24
CA ASN A 168 -1.08 -16.32 29.34
C ASN A 168 -2.08 -16.77 30.42
N VAL A 169 -2.97 -17.71 30.07
CA VAL A 169 -3.69 -18.51 31.06
C VAL A 169 -2.66 -19.40 31.76
N ARG A 170 -2.48 -19.17 33.06
CA ARG A 170 -1.78 -20.10 33.96
C ARG A 170 -2.46 -21.47 33.84
N ILE A 171 -1.76 -22.44 33.25
CA ILE A 171 -2.19 -23.84 33.30
C ILE A 171 -1.76 -24.39 34.67
N ASP A 172 -2.66 -24.29 35.64
CA ASP A 172 -2.60 -25.17 36.81
C ASP A 172 -3.08 -26.55 36.36
N MET A 173 -2.12 -27.45 36.12
CA MET A 173 -2.41 -28.86 35.87
C MET A 173 -2.88 -29.51 37.17
N ASN A 174 -4.20 -29.59 37.37
CA ASN A 174 -4.76 -30.62 38.24
C ASN A 174 -6.12 -31.12 37.73
N HIS A 175 -6.34 -32.42 37.92
CA HIS A 175 -7.32 -33.25 37.24
C HIS A 175 -8.79 -32.79 37.31
N GLY A 176 -9.49 -32.93 36.18
CA GLY A 176 -10.87 -33.42 36.14
C GLY A 176 -11.99 -32.40 35.92
N SER A 177 -12.71 -32.59 34.82
CA SER A 177 -14.07 -32.07 34.53
C SER A 177 -14.13 -30.72 33.78
N ILE A 178 -14.54 -30.79 32.50
CA ILE A 178 -14.98 -29.63 31.71
C ILE A 178 -16.50 -29.53 31.86
N SER A 179 -16.96 -28.56 32.64
CA SER A 179 -18.33 -28.03 32.56
C SER A 179 -18.25 -26.67 31.89
N GLY A 180 -18.88 -26.53 30.72
CA GLY A 180 -18.91 -25.30 29.96
C GLY A 180 -19.87 -24.28 30.59
N ASN A 181 -19.37 -23.08 30.86
CA ASN A 181 -20.19 -21.89 31.07
C ASN A 181 -19.82 -20.84 30.01
N TYR A 182 -20.79 -20.55 29.14
CA TYR A 182 -20.70 -19.53 28.10
C TYR A 182 -20.93 -18.16 28.75
N LEU A 183 -19.92 -17.31 28.82
CA LEU A 183 -20.09 -15.89 29.16
C LEU A 183 -20.16 -15.09 27.86
N ILE A 184 -21.38 -14.67 27.49
CA ILE A 184 -21.61 -13.63 26.49
C ILE A 184 -21.12 -12.32 27.10
N VAL A 185 -20.05 -11.74 26.56
CA VAL A 185 -19.69 -10.35 26.89
C VAL A 185 -20.45 -9.45 25.93
N THR A 186 -21.57 -8.90 26.41
CA THR A 186 -22.27 -7.78 25.77
C THR A 186 -21.40 -6.54 25.82
N SER A 187 -21.13 -5.96 24.66
CA SER A 187 -20.51 -4.64 24.50
C SER A 187 -21.39 -3.56 25.12
N SER A 188 -20.87 -2.82 26.11
CA SER A 188 -21.49 -1.59 26.62
C SER A 188 -20.53 -0.42 26.45
N MET A 189 -20.80 0.37 25.41
CA MET A 189 -20.55 1.81 25.43
C MET A 189 -21.36 2.43 26.57
N GLN A 190 -20.71 3.16 27.48
CA GLN A 190 -21.00 4.59 27.77
C GLN A 190 -20.36 5.05 29.10
N ALA A 191 -20.07 6.35 29.09
CA ALA A 191 -19.95 7.26 30.23
C ALA A 191 -18.58 7.38 30.93
N LEU A 192 -17.74 8.28 30.39
CA LEU A 192 -16.87 9.14 31.19
C LEU A 192 -17.54 10.53 31.30
N LYS A 193 -18.26 10.76 32.40
CA LYS A 193 -18.54 12.08 32.98
C LYS A 193 -18.55 11.94 34.50
N SER A 194 -17.64 12.70 35.14
CA SER A 194 -17.66 13.23 36.54
C SER A 194 -17.77 12.19 37.68
N GLU A 195 -17.02 12.21 38.79
CA GLU A 195 -16.51 13.29 39.65
C GLU A 195 -15.34 12.74 40.50
N GLN A 196 -14.27 13.52 40.70
CA GLN A 196 -13.98 14.22 41.97
C GLN A 196 -13.03 15.39 41.69
#